data_AF-A0A835H4L2-F1
#
_entry.id   AF-A0A835H4L2-F1
#
_cell.length_a   1.000
_cell.length_b   1.000
_cell.length_c   1.000
_cell.angle_alpha   90.00
_cell.angle_beta   90.00
_cell.angle_gamma   90.00
#
_symmetry.space_group_name_H-M   'P 1'
#
loop_
_entity.id
_entity.type
_entity.pdbx_description
1 polymer ?
#
loop_
_entity_poly.entity_id
_entity_poly.type
_entity_poly.pdbx_seq_one_letter_code
_entity_poly.pdbx_strand_id
1 'polypeptide(L)'
;MWKPDPPGKNSMNSINNVKLRKGLWSPEEDDKLMNYILSNGQGCWSDVARNAGLQRCGKSCRLRWINYLRPDLKRGAFSSQEEELIIHLHSVLGNRYCASLPISLKYTYKHG
;
A
#
# COMPACT_ATOMS: atom_id res chain seq x y z
N MET A 1 36.13 24.70 4.68
CA MET A 1 35.84 24.68 3.23
C MET A 1 34.73 23.66 3.00
N TRP A 2 33.47 24.11 3.06
CA TRP A 2 32.29 23.26 2.80
C TRP A 2 32.14 23.10 1.29
N LYS A 3 32.19 21.86 0.78
CA LYS A 3 31.78 21.58 -0.59
C LYS A 3 30.36 21.01 -0.53
N PRO A 4 29.39 21.56 -1.26
CA PRO A 4 28.05 20.99 -1.30
C PRO A 4 28.06 19.67 -2.08
N ASP A 5 27.32 18.68 -1.57
CA ASP A 5 27.10 17.39 -2.22
C ASP A 5 26.38 17.54 -3.58
N PRO A 6 26.63 16.65 -4.55
CA PRO A 6 25.94 16.69 -5.84
C PRO A 6 24.45 16.36 -5.68
N PRO A 7 23.56 16.97 -6.50
CA PRO A 7 22.13 16.77 -6.39
C PRO A 7 21.79 15.29 -6.62
N GLY A 8 21.23 14.67 -5.58
CA GLY A 8 20.70 13.32 -5.63
C GLY A 8 19.71 13.16 -6.78
N LYS A 9 19.83 12.04 -7.48
CA LYS A 9 18.99 11.66 -8.61
C LYS A 9 17.52 11.57 -8.17
N ASN A 10 16.79 12.67 -8.31
CA ASN A 10 15.33 12.67 -8.33
C ASN A 10 14.91 11.91 -9.58
N SER A 11 14.55 10.63 -9.43
CA SER A 11 14.03 9.81 -10.52
C SER A 11 12.75 10.46 -11.05
N MET A 12 12.87 10.95 -12.29
CA MET A 12 11.86 11.55 -13.14
C MET A 12 10.46 11.01 -12.95
N ASN A 13 9.57 11.87 -12.46
CA ASN A 13 8.13 11.69 -12.56
C ASN A 13 7.68 12.43 -13.84
N SER A 14 7.80 11.78 -14.99
CA SER A 14 7.38 12.37 -16.28
C SER A 14 5.88 12.16 -16.50
N ILE A 15 5.13 13.20 -16.14
CA ILE A 15 3.97 13.80 -16.82
C ILE A 15 2.96 12.84 -17.46
N ASN A 16 1.87 12.61 -16.74
CA ASN A 16 0.53 12.75 -17.30
C ASN A 16 -0.23 13.69 -16.37
N ASN A 17 -0.45 14.93 -16.82
CA ASN A 17 -1.20 15.96 -16.09
C ASN A 17 -2.71 15.68 -16.13
N VAL A 18 -3.09 14.42 -15.93
CA VAL A 18 -4.47 14.03 -15.67
C VAL A 18 -4.65 14.26 -14.17
N LYS A 19 -5.60 15.11 -13.79
CA LYS A 19 -5.90 15.40 -12.39
C LYS A 19 -6.21 14.09 -11.67
N LEU A 20 -5.20 13.50 -11.02
CA LEU A 20 -5.36 12.28 -10.23
C LEU A 20 -6.44 12.52 -9.18
N ARG A 21 -7.41 11.63 -9.09
CA ARG A 21 -8.50 11.78 -8.13
C ARG A 21 -7.94 11.68 -6.72
N LYS A 22 -8.11 12.77 -5.97
CA LYS A 22 -7.90 12.83 -4.52
C LYS A 22 -9.25 12.59 -3.87
N GLY A 23 -9.42 11.47 -3.17
CA GLY A 23 -10.70 11.11 -2.57
C GLY A 23 -10.81 9.62 -2.26
N LEU A 24 -11.95 9.25 -1.66
CA LEU A 24 -12.29 7.85 -1.37
C LEU A 24 -12.30 7.01 -2.65
N TRP A 25 -11.97 5.73 -2.54
CA TRP A 25 -12.09 4.77 -3.64
C TRP A 25 -13.57 4.45 -3.84
N SER A 26 -14.03 4.50 -5.08
CA SER A 26 -15.38 4.02 -5.42
C SER A 26 -15.38 2.51 -5.65
N PRO A 27 -16.52 1.82 -5.49
CA PRO A 27 -16.62 0.39 -5.78
C PRO A 27 -16.18 0.05 -7.21
N GLU A 28 -16.47 0.91 -8.18
CA GLU A 28 -16.09 0.70 -9.58
C GLU A 28 -14.57 0.80 -9.79
N GLU A 29 -13.88 1.67 -9.03
CA GLU A 29 -12.42 1.73 -9.04
C GLU A 29 -11.82 0.46 -8.40
N ASP A 30 -12.42 -0.02 -7.31
CA ASP A 30 -11.99 -1.24 -6.64
C ASP A 30 -12.14 -2.47 -7.54
N ASP A 31 -13.29 -2.60 -8.22
CA ASP A 31 -13.55 -3.70 -9.16
C ASP A 31 -12.56 -3.69 -10.33
N LYS A 32 -12.26 -2.52 -10.90
CA LYS A 32 -11.24 -2.40 -11.95
C LYS A 32 -9.87 -2.83 -11.47
N LEU A 33 -9.46 -2.38 -10.28
CA LEU A 33 -8.17 -2.75 -9.71
C LEU A 33 -8.11 -4.26 -9.43
N MET A 34 -9.16 -4.81 -8.84
CA MET A 34 -9.26 -6.22 -8.48
C MET A 34 -9.23 -7.10 -9.73
N ASN A 35 -10.13 -6.86 -10.69
CA ASN A 35 -10.21 -7.63 -11.92
C ASN A 35 -8.89 -7.60 -12.70
N TYR A 36 -8.27 -6.42 -12.81
CA TYR A 36 -6.99 -6.30 -13.50
C TYR A 36 -5.91 -7.18 -12.85
N ILE A 37 -5.77 -7.13 -11.52
CA ILE A 37 -4.74 -7.89 -10.79
C ILE A 37 -5.03 -9.38 -10.83
N LEU A 38 -6.30 -9.80 -10.72
CA LEU A 38 -6.67 -11.21 -10.79
C LEU A 38 -6.40 -11.80 -12.18
N SER A 39 -6.60 -11.02 -13.26
CA SER A 39 -6.36 -11.49 -14.63
C SER A 39 -4.90 -11.38 -15.09
N ASN A 40 -4.17 -10.35 -14.66
CA ASN A 40 -2.84 -10.02 -15.22
C ASN A 40 -1.70 -10.13 -14.19
N GLY A 41 -2.02 -10.31 -12.90
CA GLY A 41 -1.06 -10.24 -11.81
C GLY A 41 -0.74 -8.80 -11.36
N GLN A 42 0.01 -8.70 -10.27
CA GLN A 42 0.26 -7.43 -9.58
C GLN A 42 1.32 -6.54 -10.26
N GLY A 43 2.31 -7.12 -10.95
CA GLY A 43 3.33 -6.42 -11.74
C GLY A 43 3.89 -5.11 -11.16
N CYS A 44 4.17 -4.15 -12.05
CA CYS A 44 4.51 -2.78 -11.68
C CYS A 44 3.24 -1.96 -11.43
N TRP A 45 3.12 -1.35 -10.25
CA TRP A 45 1.92 -0.62 -9.85
C TRP A 45 1.57 0.60 -10.72
N SER A 46 2.56 1.23 -11.33
CA SER A 46 2.31 2.33 -12.28
C SER A 46 1.63 1.82 -13.55
N ASP A 47 2.03 0.63 -14.01
CA ASP A 47 1.43 -0.02 -15.18
C ASP A 47 0.05 -0.57 -14.84
N VAL A 48 -0.13 -1.15 -13.64
CA VAL A 48 -1.46 -1.55 -13.14
C VAL A 48 -2.43 -0.39 -13.19
N ALA A 49 -2.06 0.78 -12.64
CA ALA A 49 -2.94 1.94 -12.62
C ALA A 49 -3.34 2.38 -14.03
N ARG A 50 -2.37 2.45 -14.94
CA ARG A 50 -2.60 2.86 -16.33
C ARG A 50 -3.45 1.85 -17.08
N ASN A 51 -3.11 0.57 -17.00
CA ASN A 51 -3.73 -0.49 -17.79
C ASN A 51 -5.11 -0.88 -17.25
N ALA A 52 -5.36 -0.73 -15.94
CA ALA A 52 -6.69 -0.86 -15.35
C ALA A 52 -7.59 0.36 -15.64
N GLY A 53 -7.07 1.40 -16.33
CA GLY A 53 -7.82 2.61 -16.64
C GLY A 53 -8.19 3.44 -15.40
N LEU A 54 -7.35 3.40 -14.36
CA LEU A 54 -7.58 4.09 -13.10
C LEU A 54 -6.98 5.50 -13.13
N GLN A 55 -7.73 6.47 -12.62
CA GLN A 55 -7.26 7.84 -12.43
C GLN A 55 -6.56 8.01 -11.06
N ARG A 56 -5.71 7.03 -10.71
CA ARG A 56 -4.98 6.91 -9.45
C ARG A 56 -3.50 6.68 -9.71
N CYS A 57 -2.64 7.09 -8.78
CA CYS A 57 -1.22 6.76 -8.88
C CYS A 57 -0.94 5.31 -8.46
N GLY A 58 0.15 4.73 -8.96
CA GLY A 58 0.53 3.36 -8.62
C GLY A 58 0.69 3.13 -7.10
N LYS A 59 1.24 4.10 -6.36
CA LYS A 59 1.32 4.03 -4.89
C LYS A 59 -0.05 3.88 -4.24
N SER A 60 -1.07 4.60 -4.73
CA SER A 60 -2.44 4.50 -4.22
C SER A 60 -3.05 3.14 -4.53
N CYS A 61 -2.86 2.64 -5.76
CA CYS A 61 -3.31 1.30 -6.17
C CYS A 61 -2.68 0.20 -5.30
N ARG A 62 -1.37 0.28 -5.06
CA ARG A 62 -0.65 -0.63 -4.14
C ARG A 62 -1.28 -0.65 -2.77
N LEU A 63 -1.45 0.53 -2.17
CA LEU A 63 -2.02 0.65 -0.83
C LEU A 63 -3.46 0.13 -0.80
N ARG A 64 -4.28 0.41 -1.82
CA ARG A 64 -5.66 -0.06 -1.86
C ARG A 64 -5.73 -1.59 -1.90
N TRP A 65 -4.92 -2.21 -2.75
CA TRP A 65 -4.85 -3.66 -2.88
C TRP A 65 -4.45 -4.32 -1.55
N ILE A 66 -3.27 -3.99 -1.01
CA ILE A 66 -2.72 -4.68 0.16
C ILE A 66 -3.52 -4.46 1.45
N ASN A 67 -4.26 -3.35 1.55
CA ASN A 67 -4.99 -3.00 2.76
C ASN A 67 -6.47 -3.35 2.71
N TYR A 68 -7.05 -3.53 1.52
CA TYR A 68 -8.50 -3.67 1.40
C TYR A 68 -8.92 -4.77 0.42
N LEU A 69 -8.34 -4.85 -0.78
CA LEU A 69 -8.90 -5.70 -1.84
C LEU A 69 -8.30 -7.09 -1.93
N ARG A 70 -7.12 -7.33 -1.35
CA ARG A 70 -6.46 -8.63 -1.43
C ARG A 70 -7.34 -9.73 -0.78
N PRO A 71 -7.67 -10.83 -1.49
CA PRO A 71 -8.65 -11.82 -1.02
C PRO A 71 -8.18 -12.64 0.19
N ASP A 72 -6.87 -12.77 0.39
CA ASP A 72 -6.25 -13.43 1.55
C ASP A 72 -6.10 -12.51 2.77
N LEU A 73 -6.60 -11.27 2.68
CA LEU A 73 -6.57 -10.33 3.80
C LEU A 73 -7.63 -10.72 4.84
N LYS A 74 -7.19 -11.23 5.99
CA LYS A 74 -8.07 -11.42 7.16
C LYS A 74 -8.59 -10.06 7.65
N ARG A 75 -9.91 -9.91 7.71
CA ARG A 75 -10.60 -8.75 8.28
C ARG A 75 -11.28 -9.19 9.57
N GLY A 76 -10.82 -8.66 10.71
CA GLY A 76 -11.35 -9.04 12.02
C GLY A 76 -10.34 -8.83 13.15
N ALA A 77 -10.75 -9.18 14.36
CA ALA A 77 -9.85 -9.25 15.51
C ALA A 77 -8.81 -10.36 15.31
N PHE A 78 -7.61 -10.14 15.86
CA PHE A 78 -6.60 -11.18 15.93
C PHE A 78 -7.00 -12.25 16.93
N SER A 79 -6.54 -13.49 16.72
CA SER A 79 -6.60 -14.50 17.77
C SER A 79 -5.58 -14.17 18.88
N SER A 80 -5.78 -14.67 20.09
CA SER A 80 -4.83 -14.45 21.20
C SER A 80 -3.41 -14.92 20.86
N GLN A 81 -3.27 -15.98 20.05
CA GLN A 81 -1.97 -16.44 19.56
C GLN A 81 -1.35 -15.47 18.54
N GLU A 82 -2.17 -14.90 17.65
CA GLU A 82 -1.71 -13.88 16.71
C GLU A 82 -1.27 -12.60 17.46
N GLU A 83 -1.97 -12.22 18.53
CA GLU A 83 -1.60 -11.10 19.41
C GLU A 83 -0.27 -11.35 20.14
N GLU A 84 -0.08 -12.53 20.74
CA GLU A 84 1.17 -12.90 21.41
C GLU A 84 2.35 -12.88 20.42
N LEU A 85 2.15 -13.41 19.22
CA LEU A 85 3.16 -13.38 18.17
C LEU A 85 3.48 -11.95 17.72
N ILE A 86 2.48 -11.07 17.62
CA ILE A 86 2.68 -9.65 17.30
C ILE A 86 3.52 -8.97 18.37
N ILE A 87 3.24 -9.21 19.65
CA ILE A 87 4.01 -8.66 20.79
C ILE A 87 5.46 -9.16 20.74
N HIS A 88 5.64 -10.46 20.53
CA HIS A 88 6.96 -11.07 20.43
C HIS A 88 7.76 -10.52 19.24
N LEU A 89 7.17 -10.45 18.05
CA LEU A 89 7.83 -9.90 16.87
C LEU A 89 8.16 -8.41 17.05
N HIS A 90 7.30 -7.65 17.73
CA HIS A 90 7.58 -6.26 18.05
C HIS A 90 8.73 -6.11 19.05
N SER A 91 8.84 -6.96 20.07
CA SER A 91 9.96 -6.89 21.02
C SER A 91 11.31 -7.20 20.35
N VAL A 92 11.31 -8.07 19.33
CA VAL A 92 12.52 -8.45 18.58
C VAL A 92 12.87 -7.43 17.48
N LEU A 93 11.88 -6.89 16.75
CA LEU A 93 12.12 -6.09 15.53
C LEU A 93 11.78 -4.60 15.67
N GLY A 94 11.07 -4.21 16.72
CA GLY A 94 10.56 -2.86 16.96
C GLY A 94 9.68 -2.33 15.82
N ASN A 95 9.73 -1.02 15.60
CA ASN A 95 8.91 -0.31 14.60
C ASN A 95 9.12 -0.75 13.14
N ARG A 96 10.16 -1.56 12.84
CA ARG A 96 10.39 -2.09 11.49
C ARG A 96 9.34 -3.11 11.09
N TYR A 97 8.78 -3.84 12.05
CA TYR A 97 7.66 -4.74 11.82
C TYR A 97 6.39 -3.97 11.40
N CYS A 98 6.11 -2.85 12.07
CA CYS A 98 4.95 -2.01 11.79
C CYS A 98 5.01 -1.36 10.39
N ALA A 99 6.19 -1.06 9.84
CA ALA A 99 6.31 -0.47 8.50
C ALA A 99 5.72 -1.35 7.38
N SER A 100 5.73 -2.67 7.54
CA SER A 100 5.21 -3.65 6.58
C SER A 100 3.75 -4.04 6.78
N LEU A 101 3.13 -3.68 7.92
CA LEU A 101 1.77 -4.09 8.22
C LEU A 101 0.73 -3.24 7.48
N PRO A 102 -0.40 -3.87 7.05
CA PRO A 102 -1.59 -3.15 6.62
C PRO A 102 -2.05 -2.11 7.67
N ILE A 103 -2.62 -0.99 7.22
CA ILE A 103 -3.12 0.10 8.07
C ILE A 103 -4.12 -0.43 9.12
N SER A 104 -4.93 -1.43 8.76
CA SER A 104 -5.89 -2.07 9.68
C SER A 104 -5.22 -2.76 10.87
N LEU A 105 -3.98 -3.25 10.72
CA LEU A 105 -3.24 -3.92 11.80
C LEU A 105 -2.42 -2.93 12.65
N LYS A 106 -2.16 -1.71 12.13
CA LYS A 106 -1.54 -0.63 12.91
C LYS A 106 -2.52 -0.02 13.90
N TYR A 107 -3.81 -0.02 13.58
CA TYR A 107 -4.85 0.60 14.40
C TYR A 107 -5.14 -0.21 15.66
N THR A 108 -5.13 -1.55 15.56
CA THR A 108 -5.23 -2.46 16.70
C THR A 108 -4.05 -2.32 17.66
N TYR A 109 -2.84 -2.05 17.17
CA TYR A 109 -1.65 -1.81 18.02
C TYR A 109 -1.70 -0.50 18.81
N LYS A 110 -2.44 0.53 18.36
CA LYS A 110 -2.45 1.85 19.02
C LYS A 110 -3.54 1.99 20.09
N HIS A 111 -4.45 1.03 20.18
CA HIS A 111 -5.63 1.08 21.06
C HIS A 111 -5.85 -0.20 21.89
N GLY A 112 -4.88 -1.10 21.91
CA GLY A 112 -4.79 -2.23 22.84
C GLY A 112 -3.72 -1.96 23.89
#